data_AF-A0AAC8WBM4-F1
#
_entry.id   AF-A0AAC8WBM4-F1
#
_cell.length_a   1.000
_cell.length_b   1.000
_cell.length_c   1.000
_cell.angle_alpha   90.00
_cell.angle_beta   90.00
_cell.angle_gamma   90.00
#
_symmetry.space_group_name_H-M   'P 1'
#
loop_
_entity.id
_entity.type
_entity.pdbx_description
1 polymer ?
#
loop_
_entity_poly.entity_id
_entity_poly.type
_entity_poly.pdbx_seq_one_letter_code
_entity_poly.pdbx_strand_id
1 'polypeptide(L)' 'MWNIIAILLFIFAIYEVVKSIKDRGVVRDILNNYDNVVKVRAMIEEHNDDSEIVNAIKDEFNVRFYPATRIFMSVKKMK' A
#
# COMPACT_ATOMS: atom_id res chain seq x y z
N MET A 1 11.27 25.24 -25.78
CA MET A 1 11.35 25.09 -24.31
C MET A 1 10.01 24.66 -23.71
N TRP A 2 8.91 25.38 -23.94
CA TRP A 2 7.57 25.01 -23.42
C TRP A 2 7.10 23.60 -23.83
N ASN A 3 7.34 23.16 -25.06
CA ASN A 3 6.96 21.82 -25.51
C ASN A 3 7.71 20.69 -24.76
N ILE A 4 8.99 20.90 -24.40
CA ILE A 4 9.78 19.90 -23.66
C ILE A 4 9.27 19.80 -22.22
N ILE A 5 8.97 20.94 -21.58
CA ILE A 5 8.40 20.99 -20.23
C ILE A 5 7.02 20.31 -20.21
N ALA A 6 6.17 20.57 -21.21
CA ALA A 6 4.85 19.93 -21.33
C ALA A 6 4.95 18.41 -21.47
N ILE A 7 5.90 17.91 -22.27
CA ILE A 7 6.14 16.46 -22.44
C ILE A 7 6.60 15.82 -21.12
N LEU A 8 7.52 16.48 -20.38
CA LEU A 8 7.98 15.98 -19.09
C LEU A 8 6.85 15.91 -18.05
N LEU A 9 5.99 16.94 -18.00
CA LEU A 9 4.82 16.95 -17.11
C LEU A 9 3.82 15.85 -17.45
N PHE A 10 3.61 15.58 -18.74
CA PHE A 10 2.74 14.51 -19.19
C PHE A 10 3.26 13.12 -18.77
N ILE A 11 4.56 12.87 -18.96
CA ILE A 11 5.20 11.62 -18.51
C ILE A 11 5.09 11.45 -16.99
N PHE A 12 5.33 12.53 -16.24
CA PHE A 12 5.20 12.51 -14.78
C PHE A 12 3.77 12.19 -14.33
N ALA A 13 2.76 12.81 -14.96
CA ALA A 13 1.36 12.55 -14.67
C ALA A 13 0.98 11.08 -14.94
N ILE A 14 1.42 10.52 -16.06
CA ILE A 14 1.20 9.10 -16.37
C ILE A 14 1.88 8.20 -15.33
N TYR A 15 3.12 8.51 -14.95
CA TYR A 15 3.85 7.73 -13.94
C TYR A 15 3.11 7.70 -12.60
N GLU A 16 2.62 8.84 -12.12
CA GLU A 16 1.84 8.93 -10.87
C GLU A 16 0.52 8.14 -10.97
N VAL A 17 -0.17 8.19 -12.11
CA VAL A 17 -1.39 7.41 -12.34
C VAL A 17 -1.10 5.90 -12.32
N VAL A 18 -0.10 5.45 -13.07
CA VAL A 18 0.28 4.02 -13.13
C VAL A 18 0.71 3.52 -11.75
N LYS A 19 1.48 4.31 -11.01
CA LYS A 19 1.90 4.02 -9.64
C LYS A 19 0.71 3.84 -8.71
N SER A 20 -0.26 4.76 -8.75
CA SER A 20 -1.48 4.68 -7.94
C SER A 20 -2.34 3.45 -8.26
N ILE A 21 -2.48 3.11 -9.55
CA ILE A 21 -3.20 1.90 -9.98
C ILE A 21 -2.50 0.63 -9.47
N LYS A 22 -1.17 0.56 -9.62
CA LYS A 22 -0.39 -0.59 -9.13
C LYS A 22 -0.51 -0.74 -7.62
N ASP A 23 -0.36 0.35 -6.87
CA ASP A 23 -0.45 0.34 -5.42
C ASP A 23 -1.85 -0.12 -4.95
N ARG A 24 -2.92 0.28 -5.65
CA ARG A 24 -4.29 -0.22 -5.38
C ARG A 24 -4.46 -1.70 -5.70
N GLY A 25 -3.87 -2.17 -6.80
CA GLY A 25 -3.89 -3.58 -7.18
C GLY A 25 -3.26 -4.46 -6.10
N VAL A 26 -2.06 -4.08 -5.65
CA VAL A 26 -1.34 -4.78 -4.57
C VAL A 26 -2.15 -4.86 -3.28
N VAL A 27 -2.77 -3.76 -2.84
CA VAL A 27 -3.64 -3.76 -1.65
C VAL A 27 -4.80 -4.74 -1.82
N ARG A 28 -5.47 -4.71 -2.98
CA ARG A 28 -6.60 -5.59 -3.26
C ARG A 28 -6.18 -7.06 -3.26
N ASP A 29 -5.07 -7.38 -3.92
CA ASP A 29 -4.59 -8.75 -4.06
C ASP A 29 -4.16 -9.33 -2.69
N ILE A 30 -3.55 -8.52 -1.83
CA ILE A 30 -3.21 -8.91 -0.45
C ILE A 30 -4.48 -9.13 0.39
N LEU A 31 -5.45 -8.21 0.33
CA LEU A 31 -6.70 -8.31 1.11
C LEU A 31 -7.66 -9.40 0.62
N ASN A 32 -7.58 -9.81 -0.64
CA ASN A 32 -8.39 -10.89 -1.20
C ASN A 32 -7.93 -12.28 -0.74
N ASN A 33 -6.72 -12.41 -0.17
CA ASN A 33 -6.23 -13.66 0.38
C ASN A 33 -6.50 -13.70 1.89
N TYR A 34 -7.30 -14.67 2.32
CA TYR A 34 -7.70 -14.83 3.72
C TYR A 34 -6.50 -15.01 4.65
N ASP A 35 -5.50 -15.81 4.28
CA ASP A 35 -4.32 -16.07 5.11
C ASP A 35 -3.52 -14.80 5.35
N ASN A 36 -3.43 -13.92 4.34
CA ASN A 36 -2.78 -12.62 4.47
C ASN A 36 -3.53 -11.72 5.46
N VAL A 37 -4.87 -11.71 5.41
CA VAL A 37 -5.70 -10.95 6.36
C VAL A 37 -5.52 -11.45 7.79
N VAL A 38 -5.46 -12.78 7.98
CA VAL A 38 -5.20 -13.39 9.30
C VAL A 38 -3.82 -13.01 9.82
N LYS A 39 -2.78 -13.08 8.98
CA LYS A 39 -1.43 -12.63 9.33
C LYS A 39 -1.40 -11.17 9.76
N VAL A 40 -2.02 -10.27 8.99
CA VAL A 40 -2.09 -8.85 9.34
C VAL A 40 -2.83 -8.64 10.65
N ARG A 41 -3.90 -9.41 10.91
CA ARG A 41 -4.63 -9.35 12.18
C ARG A 41 -3.75 -9.79 13.36
N ALA A 42 -2.94 -10.84 13.20
CA ALA A 42 -1.98 -11.26 14.21
C ALA A 42 -0.94 -10.16 14.50
N MET A 43 -0.41 -9.50 13.47
CA MET A 43 0.53 -8.37 13.63
C MET A 43 -0.10 -7.19 14.38
N ILE A 44 -1.39 -6.91 14.14
CA ILE A 44 -2.14 -5.87 14.87
C ILE A 44 -2.32 -6.24 16.36
N GLU A 45 -2.36 -7.53 16.68
CA GLU A 45 -2.49 -8.00 18.07
C GLU A 45 -1.15 -8.10 18.79
N GLU A 46 -0.06 -8.33 18.05
CA GLU A 46 1.31 -8.42 18.58
C GLU A 46 1.93 -7.05 18.88
N HIS A 47 1.56 -6.01 18.13
CA HIS A 47 2.13 -4.68 18.26
C HIS A 47 1.10 -3.67 18.77
N ASN A 48 1.54 -2.77 19.65
CA ASN A 48 0.68 -1.72 20.21
C ASN A 48 0.78 -0.38 19.47
N ASP A 49 1.81 -0.18 18.65
CA ASP A 49 2.00 1.03 17.85
C ASP A 49 1.58 0.82 16.39
N ASP A 50 0.68 1.66 15.90
CA ASP A 50 0.24 1.71 14.50
C ASP A 50 1.45 1.87 13.55
N SER A 51 2.51 2.56 13.97
CA SER A 51 3.71 2.76 13.13
C SER A 51 4.55 1.47 12.97
N GLU A 52 4.67 0.69 14.03
CA GLU A 52 5.36 -0.61 14.03
C GLU A 52 4.58 -1.63 13.20
N ILE A 53 3.25 -1.66 13.34
CA ILE A 53 2.38 -2.53 12.54
C ILE A 53 2.53 -2.25 11.04
N VAL A 54 2.51 -0.97 10.66
CA VAL A 54 2.67 -0.59 9.24
C VAL A 54 4.04 -0.99 8.70
N ASN A 55 5.10 -0.85 9.51
CA ASN A 55 6.44 -1.29 9.11
C ASN A 55 6.53 -2.81 8.97
N ALA A 56 5.95 -3.58 9.90
CA ALA A 56 5.89 -5.04 9.83
C ALA A 56 5.15 -5.52 8.57
N ILE A 57 4.00 -4.90 8.24
CA ILE A 57 3.25 -5.20 7.01
C ILE A 57 4.06 -4.83 5.76
N LYS A 58 4.77 -3.70 5.80
CA LYS A 58 5.63 -3.25 4.69
C LYS A 58 6.70 -4.29 4.39
N ASP A 59 7.35 -4.80 5.44
CA ASP A 59 8.46 -5.75 5.33
C ASP A 59 7.97 -7.17 4.97
N GLU A 60 6.87 -7.64 5.57
CA GLU A 60 6.26 -8.96 5.27
C GLU A 60 5.81 -9.07 3.81
N PHE A 61 5.09 -8.06 3.31
CA PHE A 61 4.54 -8.10 1.95
C PHE A 61 5.46 -7.47 0.90
N ASN A 62 6.63 -6.97 1.30
CA ASN A 62 7.57 -6.24 0.45
C ASN A 62 6.87 -5.15 -0.39
N VAL A 63 6.05 -4.33 0.29
CA VAL A 63 5.26 -3.28 -0.35
C VAL A 63 5.76 -1.89 0.03
N ARG A 64 5.25 -0.86 -0.64
CA ARG A 64 5.50 0.53 -0.24
C ARG A 64 4.70 0.87 1.01
N PHE A 65 5.07 1.99 1.65
CA PHE A 65 4.39 2.50 2.84
C PHE A 65 2.89 2.72 2.60
N TYR A 66 2.50 3.35 1.48
CA TYR A 66 1.10 3.61 1.18
C TYR A 66 0.23 2.33 1.12
N PRO A 67 0.59 1.28 0.35
CA PRO A 67 -0.10 0.00 0.41
C PRO A 67 -0.17 -0.59 1.82
N ALA A 68 0.93 -0.61 2.57
CA ALA A 68 0.98 -1.16 3.93
C ALA A 68 -0.02 -0.45 4.86
N THR A 69 -0.04 0.89 4.86
CA THR A 69 -1.01 1.68 5.64
C THR A 69 -2.46 1.38 5.23
N ARG A 70 -2.73 1.20 3.93
CA ARG A 70 -4.07 0.88 3.44
C ARG A 70 -4.52 -0.52 3.86
N ILE A 71 -3.62 -1.50 3.82
CA ILE A 71 -3.88 -2.87 4.28
C ILE A 71 -4.19 -2.85 5.78
N PHE A 72 -3.32 -2.22 6.57
CA PHE A 72 -3.52 -2.03 8.01
C PHE A 72 -4.89 -1.44 8.35
N MET A 73 -5.22 -0.27 7.79
CA MET A 73 -6.50 0.40 8.05
C MET A 73 -7.71 -0.46 7.61
N SER A 74 -7.55 -1.24 6.54
CA SER A 74 -8.63 -2.10 6.04
C SER A 74 -8.88 -3.27 6.99
N VAL A 75 -7.83 -3.96 7.43
CA VAL A 75 -7.96 -5.09 8.37
C VAL A 75 -8.40 -4.61 9.76
N LYS A 76 -7.91 -3.47 10.24
CA LYS A 76 -8.33 -2.85 11.52
C LYS A 76 -9.84 -2.52 11.53
N LYS A 77 -10.42 -2.15 10.38
CA LYS A 77 -11.87 -1.89 10.23
C LYS A 77 -12.74 -3.15 10.10
N MET A 78 -12.15 -4.32 9.82
CA MET A 78 -12.85 -5.61 9.75
C MET A 78 -13.00 -6.28 11.13
N LYS A 79 -12.52 -5.63 12.18
CA LYS A 79 -12.68 -6.04 13.58
C LYS A 79 -13.88 -5.30 14.15
#